data_AF-A0A821WIY3-F1
#
_entry.id   AF-A0A821WIY3-F1
#
_cell.length_a   1.000
_cell.length_b   1.000
_cell.length_c   1.000
_cell.angle_alpha   90.00
_cell.angle_beta   90.00
_cell.angle_gamma   90.00
#
_symmetry.space_group_name_H-M   'P 1'
#
loop_
_entity.id
_entity.type
_entity.pdbx_description
1 polymer ?
#
loop_
_entity_poly.entity_id
_entity_poly.type
_entity_poly.pdbx_seq_one_letter_code
_entity_poly.pdbx_strand_id
1 'polypeptide(L)'
;MHRNVLQQRVEMGTISTRSRWKKTIEDVDFDFPELSFDDLCFLFLGTYKIKLARTYVEEHLDQEGDYTVELDANTDNILRCTIQSRHSNAVKYKSWIQYSLSGDPIIAWYCTCPGGAVTIGACAHIVSIVWYLSYARHHHFEPSKGRRRIQQAIMERIVVGEDDDMDDKDQEEEDDDWH
;
A
#
# COMPACT_ATOMS: atom_id res chain seq x y z
N MET A 1 7.39 19.33 -9.46
CA MET A 1 6.79 18.18 -8.74
C MET A 1 5.29 18.17 -9.01
N HIS A 2 4.77 17.12 -9.63
CA HIS A 2 3.32 16.95 -9.77
C HIS A 2 2.76 16.66 -8.37
N ARG A 3 1.88 17.53 -7.89
CA ARG A 3 1.32 17.46 -6.52
C ARG A 3 0.26 16.37 -6.45
N ASN A 4 0.37 15.46 -5.48
CA ASN A 4 -0.68 14.48 -5.21
C ASN A 4 -1.91 15.20 -4.64
N VAL A 5 -2.96 15.34 -5.44
CA VAL A 5 -4.18 16.07 -5.06
C VAL A 5 -4.95 15.31 -3.98
N LEU A 6 -4.96 13.97 -4.04
CA LEU A 6 -5.64 13.14 -3.05
C LEU A 6 -4.96 13.23 -1.68
N GLN A 7 -3.62 13.21 -1.64
CA GLN A 7 -2.85 13.46 -0.42
C GLN A 7 -3.26 14.79 0.24
N GLN A 8 -3.26 15.88 -0.52
CA GLN A 8 -3.67 17.20 -0.01
C GLN A 8 -5.09 17.18 0.57
N ARG A 9 -6.04 16.54 -0.12
CA ARG A 9 -7.41 16.41 0.37
C ARG A 9 -7.47 15.66 1.71
N VAL A 10 -6.67 14.60 1.88
CA VAL A 10 -6.56 13.85 3.15
C VAL A 10 -5.96 14.73 4.25
N GLU A 11 -4.82 15.37 3.99
CA GLU A 11 -4.06 16.18 4.96
C GLU A 11 -4.82 17.44 5.40
N MET A 12 -5.56 18.07 4.48
CA MET A 12 -6.46 19.19 4.80
C MET A 12 -7.73 18.75 5.55
N GLY A 13 -7.92 17.46 5.80
CA GLY A 13 -9.06 16.92 6.54
C GLY A 13 -10.37 16.84 5.77
N THR A 14 -10.41 17.26 4.49
CA THR A 14 -11.64 17.31 3.68
C THR A 14 -12.30 15.95 3.48
N ILE A 15 -11.50 14.87 3.47
CA ILE A 15 -11.96 13.48 3.33
C ILE A 15 -11.57 12.59 4.53
N SER A 16 -10.98 13.15 5.59
CA SER A 16 -10.50 12.36 6.74
C SER A 16 -11.57 12.09 7.81
N THR A 17 -12.72 12.78 7.75
CA THR A 17 -13.73 12.77 8.81
C THR A 17 -14.44 11.41 8.94
N ARG A 18 -14.59 10.93 10.19
CA ARG A 18 -15.17 9.61 10.51
C ARG A 18 -16.61 9.42 10.02
N SER A 19 -17.41 10.49 9.94
CA SER A 19 -18.82 10.45 9.53
C SER A 19 -19.05 10.15 8.05
N ARG A 20 -18.01 10.18 7.21
CA ARG A 20 -18.10 9.96 5.75
C ARG A 20 -18.05 8.49 5.33
N TRP A 21 -17.58 7.61 6.21
CA TRP A 21 -17.16 6.27 5.82
C TRP A 21 -18.18 5.23 6.27
N LYS A 22 -18.74 4.49 5.31
CA LYS A 22 -19.55 3.30 5.60
C LYS A 22 -18.64 2.09 5.52
N LYS A 23 -18.59 1.29 6.60
CA LYS A 23 -17.88 0.01 6.58
C LYS A 23 -18.61 -0.93 5.64
N THR A 24 -17.89 -1.49 4.69
CA THR A 24 -18.39 -2.57 3.83
C THR A 24 -17.54 -3.78 4.15
N ILE A 25 -17.99 -4.57 5.11
CA ILE A 25 -17.39 -5.87 5.43
C ILE A 25 -18.56 -6.84 5.46
N GLU A 26 -18.42 -7.88 4.65
CA GLU A 26 -19.42 -8.89 4.24
C GLU A 26 -20.19 -8.49 2.97
N ASP A 27 -19.97 -9.28 1.90
CA ASP A 27 -20.50 -9.16 0.54
C ASP A 27 -20.42 -7.76 -0.07
N VAL A 28 -19.24 -7.46 -0.59
CA VAL A 28 -18.86 -6.19 -1.19
C VAL A 28 -19.61 -5.94 -2.51
N ASP A 29 -20.88 -5.58 -2.41
CA ASP A 29 -21.72 -5.09 -3.52
C ASP A 29 -21.41 -3.61 -3.77
N PHE A 30 -20.21 -3.35 -4.29
CA PHE A 30 -19.88 -2.05 -4.86
C PHE A 30 -19.13 -2.20 -6.18
N ASP A 31 -19.48 -1.32 -7.11
CA ASP A 31 -18.85 -1.23 -8.41
C ASP A 31 -17.43 -0.65 -8.26
N PHE A 32 -16.47 -1.39 -8.80
CA PHE A 32 -15.08 -0.98 -8.95
C PHE A 32 -14.64 -1.38 -10.36
N PRO A 33 -13.81 -0.57 -11.06
CA PRO A 33 -13.41 -0.89 -12.42
C PRO A 33 -12.66 -2.22 -12.47
N GLU A 34 -13.06 -3.07 -13.42
CA GLU A 34 -12.32 -4.27 -13.78
C GLU A 34 -11.14 -3.86 -14.67
N LEU A 35 -9.93 -4.31 -14.31
CA LEU A 35 -8.69 -4.00 -15.01
C LEU A 35 -8.06 -5.29 -15.51
N SER A 36 -7.50 -5.28 -16.72
CA SER A 36 -6.68 -6.39 -17.18
C SER A 36 -5.35 -6.43 -16.42
N PHE A 37 -4.65 -7.57 -16.49
CA PHE A 37 -3.32 -7.68 -15.91
C PHE A 37 -2.31 -6.69 -16.54
N ASP A 38 -2.47 -6.40 -17.84
CA ASP A 38 -1.61 -5.47 -18.55
C ASP A 38 -1.86 -4.02 -18.12
N ASP A 39 -3.13 -3.64 -17.88
CA ASP A 39 -3.47 -2.32 -17.33
C ASP A 39 -2.82 -2.11 -15.96
N LEU A 40 -2.83 -3.15 -15.12
CA LEU A 40 -2.17 -3.12 -13.82
C LEU A 40 -0.65 -3.01 -13.94
N CYS A 41 -0.05 -3.69 -14.92
CA CYS A 41 1.39 -3.59 -15.20
C CYS A 41 1.78 -2.18 -15.63
N PHE A 42 0.95 -1.56 -16.48
CA PHE A 42 1.15 -0.20 -16.92
C PHE A 42 0.99 0.80 -15.76
N LEU A 43 -0.09 0.67 -14.98
CA LEU A 43 -0.41 1.55 -13.85
C LEU A 43 0.69 1.54 -12.77
N PHE A 44 1.25 0.37 -12.46
CA PHE A 44 2.22 0.19 -11.38
C PHE A 44 3.67 0.01 -11.82
N LEU A 45 3.95 0.25 -13.10
CA LEU A 45 5.30 0.19 -13.69
C LEU A 45 5.97 -1.19 -13.54
N GLY A 46 5.21 -2.25 -13.78
CA GLY A 46 5.74 -3.60 -13.98
C GLY A 46 5.15 -4.69 -13.09
N THR A 47 5.51 -5.93 -13.43
CA THR A 47 4.92 -7.14 -12.85
C THR A 47 5.40 -7.44 -11.43
N TYR A 48 6.56 -6.91 -11.01
CA TYR A 48 7.14 -7.20 -9.70
C TYR A 48 6.22 -6.76 -8.56
N LYS A 49 5.68 -5.54 -8.65
CA LYS A 49 4.77 -5.00 -7.63
C LYS A 49 3.46 -5.78 -7.57
N ILE A 50 2.97 -6.30 -8.69
CA ILE A 50 1.75 -7.12 -8.76
C ILE A 50 1.98 -8.50 -8.15
N LYS A 51 3.14 -9.12 -8.38
CA LYS A 51 3.49 -10.39 -7.71
C LYS A 51 3.55 -10.22 -6.19
N LEU A 52 4.04 -9.07 -5.71
CA LEU A 52 4.05 -8.74 -4.28
C LEU A 52 2.65 -8.41 -3.74
N ALA A 53 1.77 -7.81 -4.55
CA ALA A 53 0.39 -7.53 -4.16
C ALA A 53 -0.36 -8.79 -3.72
N ARG A 54 -0.17 -9.91 -4.43
CA ARG A 54 -0.75 -11.19 -4.06
C ARG A 54 -0.40 -11.61 -2.63
N THR A 55 0.86 -11.43 -2.21
CA THR A 55 1.29 -11.84 -0.86
C THR A 55 0.64 -10.97 0.20
N TYR A 56 0.53 -9.66 -0.04
CA TYR A 56 -0.18 -8.75 0.86
C TYR A 56 -1.65 -9.13 1.03
N VAL A 57 -2.31 -9.49 -0.06
CA VAL A 57 -3.71 -9.91 -0.04
C VAL A 57 -3.88 -11.22 0.70
N GLU A 58 -3.01 -12.21 0.48
CA GLU A 58 -2.99 -13.47 1.23
C GLU A 58 -2.76 -13.28 2.73
N GLU A 59 -1.94 -12.30 3.13
CA GLU A 59 -1.68 -11.97 4.53
C GLU A 59 -2.87 -11.29 5.24
N HIS A 60 -3.69 -10.53 4.51
CA HIS A 60 -4.67 -9.64 5.12
C HIS A 60 -6.14 -10.00 4.85
N LEU A 61 -6.44 -10.97 3.97
CA LEU A 61 -7.82 -11.43 3.68
C LEU A 61 -8.39 -12.46 4.67
N ASP A 62 -7.59 -13.04 5.56
CA ASP A 62 -8.07 -14.07 6.50
C ASP A 62 -8.84 -13.43 7.68
N GLN A 63 -9.67 -14.20 8.40
CA GLN A 63 -10.66 -13.71 9.40
C GLN A 63 -10.09 -12.92 10.59
N GLU A 64 -8.76 -12.89 10.77
CA GLU A 64 -8.05 -12.10 11.78
C GLU A 64 -7.32 -10.88 11.17
N GLY A 65 -7.30 -10.75 9.85
CA GLY A 65 -6.67 -9.66 9.13
C GLY A 65 -7.48 -8.38 9.28
N ASP A 66 -6.85 -7.33 9.76
CA ASP A 66 -7.42 -5.99 9.95
C ASP A 66 -7.75 -5.25 8.63
N TYR A 67 -7.96 -5.99 7.53
CA TYR A 67 -8.29 -5.43 6.22
C TYR A 67 -9.73 -4.94 6.21
N THR A 68 -9.88 -3.63 6.38
CA THR A 68 -11.19 -2.99 6.36
C THR A 68 -11.28 -2.09 5.15
N VAL A 69 -12.24 -2.36 4.27
CA VAL A 69 -12.59 -1.50 3.14
C VAL A 69 -13.80 -0.67 3.54
N GLU A 70 -13.68 0.63 3.37
CA GLU A 70 -14.70 1.61 3.71
C GLU A 70 -14.94 2.51 2.50
N LEU A 71 -16.19 2.71 2.13
CA LEU A 71 -16.56 3.57 1.01
C LEU A 71 -17.00 4.94 1.49
N ASP A 72 -16.71 5.99 0.72
CA ASP A 72 -17.28 7.31 0.96
C ASP A 72 -18.78 7.29 0.64
N ALA A 73 -19.60 7.70 1.61
CA ALA A 73 -21.04 7.81 1.45
C ALA A 73 -21.47 8.85 0.41
N ASN A 74 -20.56 9.73 -0.04
CA ASN A 74 -20.88 10.90 -0.86
C ASN A 74 -20.55 10.75 -2.36
N THR A 75 -20.42 9.52 -2.88
CA THR A 75 -20.31 9.22 -4.34
C THR A 75 -19.09 9.77 -5.09
N ASP A 76 -18.05 10.26 -4.41
CA ASP A 76 -16.80 10.74 -5.03
C ASP A 76 -15.97 9.62 -5.71
N ASN A 77 -16.46 8.37 -5.70
CA ASN A 77 -15.70 7.17 -6.09
C ASN A 77 -14.34 7.13 -5.39
N ILE A 78 -14.35 7.37 -4.07
CA ILE A 78 -13.19 7.25 -3.21
C ILE A 78 -13.45 6.13 -2.22
N LEU A 79 -12.54 5.16 -2.21
CA LEU A 79 -12.47 4.14 -1.16
C LEU A 79 -11.35 4.47 -0.19
N ARG A 80 -11.54 4.05 1.06
CA ARG A 80 -10.51 4.01 2.09
C ARG A 80 -10.31 2.58 2.53
N CYS A 81 -9.06 2.14 2.57
CA CYS A 81 -8.68 0.87 3.18
C CYS A 81 -7.78 1.11 4.38
N THR A 82 -7.96 0.33 5.44
CA THR A 82 -6.98 0.22 6.52
C THR A 82 -6.26 -1.12 6.39
N ILE A 83 -4.93 -1.09 6.40
CA ILE A 83 -4.05 -2.26 6.26
C ILE A 83 -3.02 -2.22 7.37
N GLN A 84 -2.72 -3.37 7.98
CA GLN A 84 -1.69 -3.48 9.00
C GLN A 84 -0.28 -3.42 8.38
N SER A 85 0.67 -2.85 9.10
CA SER A 85 2.06 -2.89 8.69
C SER A 85 2.60 -4.32 8.82
N ARG A 86 3.28 -4.81 7.78
CA ARG A 86 4.00 -6.10 7.83
C ARG A 86 5.11 -6.15 8.90
N HIS A 87 5.59 -4.98 9.34
CA HIS A 87 6.73 -4.84 10.26
C HIS A 87 6.31 -4.56 11.70
N SER A 88 5.02 -4.28 11.93
CA SER A 88 4.54 -3.95 13.26
C SER A 88 3.04 -4.17 13.36
N ASN A 89 2.65 -5.02 14.30
CA ASN A 89 1.24 -5.26 14.59
C ASN A 89 0.54 -4.02 15.17
N ALA A 90 1.30 -3.06 15.70
CA ALA A 90 0.76 -1.82 16.27
C ALA A 90 0.49 -0.73 15.21
N VAL A 91 1.11 -0.84 14.03
CA VAL A 91 1.01 0.19 13.00
C VAL A 91 -0.03 -0.20 11.96
N LYS A 92 -0.98 0.69 11.71
CA LYS A 92 -1.96 0.56 10.62
C LYS A 92 -1.81 1.72 9.64
N TYR A 93 -1.70 1.41 8.37
CA TYR A 93 -1.69 2.39 7.29
C TYR A 93 -3.10 2.57 6.74
N LYS A 94 -3.44 3.82 6.44
CA LYS A 94 -4.66 4.15 5.71
C LYS A 94 -4.30 4.44 4.27
N SER A 95 -5.11 3.90 3.38
CA SER A 95 -4.96 4.01 1.94
C SER A 95 -6.23 4.59 1.37
N TRP A 96 -6.11 5.54 0.45
CA TRP A 96 -7.20 6.13 -0.30
C TRP A 96 -6.97 5.91 -1.78
N ILE A 97 -8.03 5.54 -2.49
CA ILE A 97 -8.00 5.34 -3.94
C ILE A 97 -9.22 6.04 -4.52
N GLN A 98 -8.97 6.95 -5.44
CA GLN A 98 -9.99 7.59 -6.25
C GLN A 98 -10.05 6.86 -7.58
N TYR A 99 -11.24 6.40 -7.95
CA TYR A 99 -11.48 5.60 -9.14
C TYR A 99 -12.59 6.21 -10.01
N SER A 100 -12.72 5.71 -11.24
CA SER A 100 -13.85 6.00 -12.12
C SER A 100 -14.41 4.71 -12.69
N LEU A 101 -15.74 4.67 -12.87
CA LEU A 101 -16.40 3.63 -13.65
C LEU A 101 -16.48 3.97 -15.14
N SER A 102 -16.14 5.22 -15.51
CA SER A 102 -16.15 5.72 -16.88
C SER A 102 -14.87 6.50 -17.19
N GLY A 103 -14.14 6.11 -18.24
CA GLY A 103 -12.86 6.72 -18.60
C GLY A 103 -11.69 6.11 -17.83
N ASP A 104 -10.76 6.96 -17.35
CA ASP A 104 -9.55 6.49 -16.66
C ASP A 104 -9.92 5.82 -15.32
N PRO A 105 -9.64 4.51 -15.16
CA PRO A 105 -10.22 3.71 -14.08
C PRO A 105 -9.65 4.05 -12.70
N ILE A 106 -8.37 4.41 -12.62
CA ILE A 106 -7.70 4.81 -11.38
C ILE A 106 -7.16 6.23 -11.55
N ILE A 107 -7.74 7.17 -10.80
CA ILE A 107 -7.47 8.61 -10.94
C ILE A 107 -6.31 9.04 -10.03
N ALA A 108 -6.34 8.61 -8.76
CA ALA A 108 -5.34 8.99 -7.78
C ALA A 108 -5.30 8.00 -6.61
N TRP A 109 -4.15 7.92 -5.94
CA TRP A 109 -3.97 7.15 -4.72
C TRP A 109 -3.13 7.89 -3.70
N TYR A 110 -3.32 7.54 -2.43
CA TYR A 110 -2.48 7.99 -1.33
C TYR A 110 -2.48 6.95 -0.22
N CYS A 111 -1.31 6.70 0.38
CA CYS A 111 -1.19 5.84 1.55
C CYS A 111 -0.35 6.55 2.62
N THR A 112 -0.66 6.34 3.89
CA THR A 112 0.12 6.94 5.00
C THR A 112 1.46 6.23 5.27
N CYS A 113 1.81 5.21 4.49
CA CYS A 113 3.15 4.60 4.58
C CYS A 113 4.22 5.51 3.97
N PRO A 114 5.52 5.31 4.30
CA PRO A 114 6.60 6.17 3.81
C PRO A 114 6.64 6.35 2.28
N GLY A 115 6.30 5.31 1.52
CA GLY A 115 6.24 5.34 0.05
C GLY A 115 4.87 5.69 -0.53
N GLY A 116 3.90 6.14 0.28
CA GLY A 116 2.50 6.24 -0.12
C GLY A 116 2.09 7.56 -0.78
N ALA A 117 2.97 8.56 -0.78
CA ALA A 117 2.75 9.86 -1.43
C ALA A 117 3.14 9.88 -2.93
N VAL A 118 3.81 8.84 -3.42
CA VAL A 118 4.29 8.77 -4.81
C VAL A 118 3.12 8.81 -5.80
N THR A 119 3.27 9.57 -6.89
CA THR A 119 2.27 9.73 -7.96
C THR A 119 2.58 8.88 -9.19
N ILE A 120 3.76 8.29 -9.26
CA ILE A 120 4.22 7.40 -10.33
C ILE A 120 4.58 6.05 -9.71
N GLY A 121 3.97 4.96 -10.18
CA GLY A 121 3.95 3.69 -9.46
C GLY A 121 3.15 3.79 -8.15
N ALA A 122 3.25 2.81 -7.26
CA ALA A 122 2.57 2.90 -5.97
C ALA A 122 3.27 2.05 -4.89
N CYS A 123 2.95 2.35 -3.63
CA CYS A 123 3.34 1.47 -2.53
C CYS A 123 2.58 0.14 -2.62
N ALA A 124 3.15 -0.92 -2.06
CA ALA A 124 2.56 -2.24 -2.19
C ALA A 124 1.16 -2.37 -1.56
N HIS A 125 0.83 -1.52 -0.58
CA HIS A 125 -0.54 -1.40 -0.04
C HIS A 125 -1.54 -1.01 -1.14
N ILE A 126 -1.29 0.07 -1.88
CA ILE A 126 -2.16 0.50 -2.98
C ILE A 126 -2.26 -0.58 -4.06
N VAL A 127 -1.12 -1.15 -4.47
CA VAL A 127 -1.09 -2.20 -5.49
C VAL A 127 -1.93 -3.41 -5.06
N SER A 128 -1.82 -3.84 -3.81
CA SER A 128 -2.61 -4.95 -3.26
C SER A 128 -4.11 -4.70 -3.30
N ILE A 129 -4.56 -3.51 -2.92
CA ILE A 129 -5.97 -3.13 -2.92
C ILE A 129 -6.51 -3.12 -4.35
N VAL A 130 -5.84 -2.40 -5.26
CA VAL A 130 -6.29 -2.28 -6.65
C VAL A 130 -6.29 -3.65 -7.31
N TRP A 131 -5.20 -4.42 -7.22
CA TRP A 131 -5.12 -5.74 -7.83
C TRP A 131 -6.22 -6.68 -7.34
N TYR A 132 -6.54 -6.68 -6.04
CA TYR A 132 -7.62 -7.51 -5.54
C TYR A 132 -8.98 -7.09 -6.08
N LEU A 133 -9.30 -5.80 -5.96
CA LEU A 133 -10.62 -5.25 -6.31
C LEU A 133 -10.87 -5.20 -7.82
N SER A 134 -9.86 -4.95 -8.65
CA SER A 134 -10.04 -4.81 -10.10
C SER A 134 -9.79 -6.09 -10.89
N TYR A 135 -9.12 -7.08 -10.30
CA TYR A 135 -8.68 -8.27 -11.04
C TYR A 135 -8.92 -9.56 -10.24
N ALA A 136 -8.28 -9.73 -9.09
CA ALA A 136 -8.25 -11.02 -8.41
C ALA A 136 -9.65 -11.54 -8.03
N ARG A 137 -10.54 -10.66 -7.54
CA ARG A 137 -11.92 -11.03 -7.18
C ARG A 137 -12.76 -11.52 -8.36
N HIS A 138 -12.46 -11.05 -9.58
CA HIS A 138 -13.14 -11.44 -10.81
C HIS A 138 -12.59 -12.75 -11.39
N HIS A 139 -11.38 -13.14 -11.00
CA HIS A 139 -10.67 -14.34 -11.46
C HIS A 139 -10.65 -15.49 -10.44
N HIS A 140 -11.67 -15.57 -9.56
CA HIS A 140 -11.82 -16.63 -8.55
C HIS A 140 -10.58 -16.82 -7.67
N PHE A 141 -9.90 -15.73 -7.30
CA PHE A 141 -8.75 -15.82 -6.42
C PHE A 141 -9.14 -16.32 -5.02
N GLU A 142 -8.50 -17.39 -4.57
CA GLU A 142 -8.63 -17.92 -3.21
C GLU A 142 -7.32 -17.74 -2.42
N PRO A 143 -7.35 -17.10 -1.24
CA PRO A 143 -6.16 -16.95 -0.41
C PRO A 143 -5.68 -18.31 0.15
N SER A 144 -4.37 -18.52 0.16
CA SER A 144 -3.76 -19.75 0.69
C SER A 144 -3.76 -19.76 2.22
N LYS A 145 -4.38 -20.78 2.83
CA LYS A 145 -4.54 -20.94 4.29
C LYS A 145 -3.23 -21.07 5.12
N GLY A 146 -2.05 -21.11 4.49
CA GLY A 146 -0.78 -21.50 5.15
C GLY A 146 0.42 -20.57 4.98
N ARG A 147 0.34 -19.48 4.19
CA ARG A 147 1.53 -18.69 3.81
C ARG A 147 1.98 -17.63 4.82
N ARG A 148 1.10 -17.19 5.72
CA ARG A 148 1.41 -16.15 6.74
C ARG A 148 2.65 -16.47 7.59
N ARG A 149 2.77 -17.71 8.05
CA ARG A 149 3.86 -18.11 8.98
C ARG A 149 5.25 -18.11 8.37
N ILE A 150 5.35 -18.43 7.07
CA ILE A 150 6.65 -18.54 6.39
C ILE A 150 7.19 -17.14 6.07
N GLN A 151 6.34 -16.21 5.63
CA GLN A 151 6.75 -14.86 5.23
C GLN A 151 7.11 -13.98 6.43
N GLN A 152 6.34 -14.05 7.53
CA GLN A 152 6.69 -13.33 8.76
C GLN A 152 8.08 -13.74 9.29
N ALA A 153 8.36 -15.04 9.30
CA ALA A 153 9.64 -15.58 9.76
C ALA A 153 10.84 -15.22 8.84
N ILE A 154 10.60 -14.93 7.55
CA ILE A 154 11.63 -14.45 6.62
C ILE A 154 11.84 -12.94 6.81
N MET A 155 10.78 -12.16 6.99
CA MET A 155 10.89 -10.70 7.15
C MET A 155 11.51 -10.29 8.49
N GLU A 156 11.17 -11.00 9.58
CA GLU A 156 11.81 -10.81 10.89
C GLU A 156 13.32 -11.03 10.83
N ARG A 157 13.82 -11.89 9.93
CA ARG A 157 15.25 -12.12 9.74
C ARG A 157 15.95 -11.02 8.93
N ILE A 158 15.23 -10.31 8.07
CA ILE A 158 15.79 -9.24 7.23
C ILE A 158 15.98 -7.95 8.03
N VAL A 159 15.10 -7.66 8.99
CA VAL A 159 15.17 -6.44 9.83
C VAL A 159 16.35 -6.44 10.81
N VAL A 160 16.98 -7.60 11.08
CA VAL A 160 18.15 -7.71 11.98
C VAL A 160 19.48 -7.55 11.23
N GLY A 161 19.46 -7.23 9.93
CA GLY A 161 20.65 -7.26 9.06
C GLY A 161 21.16 -5.91 8.54
N GLU A 162 20.64 -4.78 9.00
CA GLU A 162 21.07 -3.45 8.57
C GLU A 162 21.30 -2.53 9.79
N ASP A 163 22.35 -2.82 10.57
CA ASP A 163 22.99 -1.89 11.49
C ASP A 163 24.50 -2.17 11.47
N ASP A 164 25.19 -1.72 10.42
CA ASP A 164 26.65 -1.51 10.45
C ASP A 164 26.89 -0.03 10.14
N ASP A 165 26.95 0.75 11.21
CA ASP A 165 27.44 2.12 11.27
C ASP A 165 28.87 2.20 10.69
N MET A 166 29.06 3.01 9.65
CA MET A 166 30.39 3.44 9.21
C MET A 166 30.53 4.95 9.48
N ASP A 167 31.03 5.24 10.69
CA ASP A 167 31.45 6.56 11.16
C ASP A 167 32.77 6.92 10.46
N ASP A 168 32.69 7.71 9.37
CA ASP A 168 33.85 8.27 8.68
C ASP A 168 34.45 9.39 9.55
N LYS A 169 35.50 9.05 10.29
CA LYS A 169 36.33 10.04 11.00
C LYS A 169 37.58 10.33 10.19
N ASP A 170 37.57 11.50 9.56
CA ASP A 170 38.73 12.22 9.08
C ASP A 170 39.81 12.31 10.19
N GLN A 171 41.00 11.80 9.90
CA GLN A 171 42.23 12.19 10.60
C GLN A 171 43.26 12.57 9.54
N GLU A 172 43.35 13.88 9.29
CA GLU A 172 44.59 14.53 8.88
C GLU A 172 45.56 14.45 10.06
N GLU A 173 46.78 13.97 9.85
CA GLU A 173 48.01 14.40 10.53
C GLU A 173 49.21 13.58 10.04
N GLU A 174 50.04 14.18 9.20
CA GLU A 174 51.47 13.86 9.13
C GLU A 174 52.18 15.10 8.59
N ASP A 175 52.87 15.80 9.49
CA ASP A 175 54.23 16.33 9.31
C ASP A 175 54.49 17.38 10.41
N ASP A 176 55.35 17.04 11.38
CA ASP A 176 56.53 17.83 11.74
C ASP A 176 57.15 17.40 13.09
N ASP A 177 58.45 17.07 12.99
CA ASP A 177 59.54 17.53 13.88
C ASP A 177 60.19 16.67 15.01
N TRP A 178 61.51 16.54 14.83
CA TRP A 178 62.69 16.32 15.71
C TRP A 178 62.80 15.14 16.70
N HIS A 179 63.74 14.22 16.44
CA HIS A 179 65.14 14.25 16.95
C HIS A 179 65.97 13.07 16.43
#